data_AF-A0A942NZ07-F1
#
_entry.id   AF-A0A942NZ07-F1
#
_cell.length_a   1.000
_cell.length_b   1.000
_cell.length_c   1.000
_cell.angle_alpha   90.00
_cell.angle_beta   90.00
_cell.angle_gamma   90.00
#
_symmetry.space_group_name_H-M   'P 1'
#
loop_
_entity.id
_entity.type
_entity.pdbx_description
1 polymer ?
#
loop_
_entity_poly.entity_id
_entity_poly.type
_entity_poly.pdbx_seq_one_letter_code
_entity_poly.pdbx_strand_id
1 'polypeptide(L)'
;DAENQIKELKYDYNIAGFNFKDMDATEFAFRWITIAYNLMSYIRNTIMVSKVNHRLSTLRFNCIAIGAYLSTSARKTKLVMAVKGKKRDYIESLFLNIAQFKPPEKMSIA
;
A
#
# COMPACT_ATOMS: atom_id res chain seq x y z
N ASP A 1 13.19 -12.86 -8.12
CA ASP A 1 12.41 -11.78 -7.50
C ASP A 1 12.74 -11.54 -6.02
N ALA A 2 13.08 -12.60 -5.24
CA ALA A 2 13.45 -12.47 -3.83
C ALA A 2 14.54 -11.42 -3.53
N GLU A 3 15.55 -11.28 -4.40
CA GLU A 3 16.57 -10.22 -4.27
C GLU A 3 15.96 -8.81 -4.28
N ASN A 4 14.97 -8.56 -5.14
CA ASN A 4 14.31 -7.27 -5.22
C ASN A 4 13.43 -7.02 -3.98
N GLN A 5 12.77 -8.07 -3.48
CA GLN A 5 11.99 -8.00 -2.23
C GLN A 5 12.90 -7.71 -1.01
N ILE A 6 14.08 -8.33 -0.94
CA ILE A 6 15.07 -8.07 0.12
C ILE A 6 15.59 -6.63 0.01
N LYS A 7 15.83 -6.12 -1.20
CA LYS A 7 16.20 -4.71 -1.41
C LYS A 7 15.07 -3.77 -0.97
N GLU A 8 13.81 -4.08 -1.28
CA GLU A 8 12.66 -3.28 -0.81
C GLU A 8 12.58 -3.28 0.73
N LEU A 9 12.67 -4.43 1.38
CA LEU A 9 12.66 -4.52 2.85
C LEU A 9 13.80 -3.72 3.50
N LYS A 10 15.01 -3.79 2.91
CA LYS A 10 16.17 -3.08 3.41
C LYS A 10 16.06 -1.56 3.22
N TYR A 11 15.75 -1.11 2.02
CA TYR A 11 15.83 0.32 1.66
C TYR A 11 14.52 1.08 1.90
N ASP A 12 13.36 0.46 1.64
CA ASP A 12 12.07 1.14 1.74
C ASP A 12 11.42 0.98 3.13
N TYR A 13 11.68 -0.14 3.81
CA TYR A 13 11.14 -0.44 5.15
C TYR A 13 12.20 -0.37 6.27
N ASN A 14 13.46 -0.10 5.94
CA ASN A 14 14.55 0.11 6.88
C ASN A 14 14.72 -1.03 7.91
N ILE A 15 14.56 -2.29 7.49
CA ILE A 15 14.73 -3.46 8.37
C ILE A 15 16.19 -3.66 8.83
N ALA A 16 17.14 -2.85 8.32
CA ALA A 16 18.53 -2.89 8.75
C ALA A 16 18.78 -2.19 10.10
N GLY A 17 17.84 -1.38 10.58
CA GLY A 17 17.91 -0.75 11.90
C GLY A 17 17.46 -1.72 13.00
N PHE A 18 18.26 -1.88 14.05
CA PHE A 18 17.93 -2.73 15.20
C PHE A 18 18.17 -1.99 16.52
N ASN A 19 17.42 -2.36 17.57
CA ASN A 19 17.62 -1.83 18.91
C ASN A 19 18.65 -2.69 19.66
N PHE A 20 19.65 -2.06 20.26
CA PHE A 20 20.66 -2.74 21.07
C PHE A 20 20.22 -2.97 22.53
N LYS A 21 19.14 -2.33 22.98
CA LYS A 21 18.70 -2.36 24.38
C LYS A 21 17.78 -3.53 24.69
N ASP A 22 16.83 -3.81 23.79
CA ASP A 22 15.82 -4.86 24.00
C ASP A 22 15.66 -5.70 22.73
N MET A 23 15.94 -6.99 22.85
CA MET A 23 15.81 -7.95 21.76
C MET A 23 14.35 -8.18 21.38
N ASP A 24 13.47 -8.31 22.38
CA ASP A 24 12.03 -8.53 22.17
C ASP A 24 11.40 -7.38 21.38
N ALA A 25 11.74 -6.13 21.73
CA ALA A 25 11.25 -4.96 21.01
C ALA A 25 11.68 -4.95 19.53
N THR A 26 12.90 -5.42 19.24
CA THR A 26 13.41 -5.55 17.87
C THR A 26 12.67 -6.65 17.12
N GLU A 27 12.41 -7.79 17.75
CA GLU A 27 11.64 -8.87 17.15
C GLU A 27 10.22 -8.41 16.80
N PHE A 28 9.52 -7.76 17.74
CA PHE A 28 8.18 -7.22 17.49
C PHE A 28 8.18 -6.21 16.34
N ALA A 29 9.18 -5.31 16.29
CA ALA A 29 9.32 -4.34 15.21
C ALA A 29 9.51 -5.04 13.85
N PHE A 30 10.36 -6.05 13.77
CA PHE A 30 10.59 -6.80 12.54
C PHE A 30 9.34 -7.55 12.08
N ARG A 31 8.60 -8.20 12.99
CA ARG A 31 7.33 -8.87 12.66
C ARG A 31 6.30 -7.89 12.11
N TRP A 32 6.20 -6.69 12.71
CA TRP A 32 5.33 -5.63 12.21
C TRP A 32 5.74 -5.11 10.84
N ILE A 33 7.04 -4.94 10.59
CA ILE A 33 7.57 -4.54 9.28
C ILE A 33 7.23 -5.59 8.21
N THR A 34 7.35 -6.88 8.52
CA THR A 34 6.98 -7.96 7.60
C THR A 34 5.48 -7.94 7.29
N ILE A 35 4.62 -7.72 8.29
CA ILE A 35 3.16 -7.58 8.07
C ILE A 35 2.87 -6.37 7.17
N ALA A 36 3.49 -5.22 7.44
CA ALA A 36 3.32 -4.01 6.63
C ALA A 36 3.78 -4.23 5.18
N TYR A 37 4.91 -4.92 4.98
CA TYR A 37 5.41 -5.30 3.66
C TYR A 37 4.39 -6.15 2.89
N ASN A 38 3.88 -7.20 3.53
CA ASN A 38 2.91 -8.11 2.91
C ASN A 38 1.60 -7.39 2.57
N LEU A 39 1.10 -6.53 3.46
CA LEU A 39 -0.10 -5.74 3.24
C LEU A 39 0.08 -4.80 2.04
N MET A 40 1.18 -4.07 1.98
CA MET A 40 1.46 -3.17 0.86
C MET A 40 1.69 -3.92 -0.46
N SER A 41 2.30 -5.12 -0.41
CA SER A 41 2.46 -5.99 -1.58
C SER A 41 1.09 -6.46 -2.10
N TYR A 42 0.19 -6.85 -1.21
CA TYR A 42 -1.18 -7.23 -1.56
C TYR A 42 -1.97 -6.06 -2.16
N ILE A 43 -1.93 -4.89 -1.52
CA ILE A 43 -2.52 -3.64 -2.03
C ILE A 43 -1.97 -3.33 -3.43
N ARG A 44 -0.64 -3.41 -3.63
CA ARG A 44 -0.01 -3.18 -4.94
C ARG A 44 -0.57 -4.13 -6.00
N ASN A 45 -0.60 -5.44 -5.73
CA ASN A 45 -1.09 -6.43 -6.69
C ASN A 45 -2.59 -6.29 -6.99
N THR A 46 -3.37 -5.85 -6.01
CA THR A 46 -4.82 -5.71 -6.16
C THR A 46 -5.20 -4.44 -6.91
N ILE A 47 -4.47 -3.35 -6.68
CA ILE A 47 -4.85 -2.00 -7.12
C ILE A 47 -4.15 -1.61 -8.43
N MET A 48 -2.96 -2.15 -8.70
CA MET A 48 -2.11 -1.72 -9.81
C MET A 48 -2.12 -2.76 -10.93
N VAL A 49 -2.83 -2.45 -12.04
CA VAL A 49 -2.80 -3.24 -13.28
C VAL A 49 -1.55 -2.87 -14.09
N SER A 50 -0.36 -3.01 -13.49
CA SER A 50 0.92 -2.71 -14.15
C SER A 50 1.77 -3.98 -14.22
N LYS A 51 2.42 -4.22 -15.36
CA LYS A 51 3.41 -5.31 -15.52
C LYS A 51 4.70 -5.07 -14.73
N VAL A 52 4.87 -3.88 -14.13
CA VAL A 52 6.08 -3.47 -13.42
C VAL A 52 5.83 -3.39 -11.92
N ASN A 53 6.71 -4.04 -11.14
CA ASN A 53 6.74 -3.99 -9.68
C ASN A 53 7.24 -2.60 -9.20
N HIS A 54 6.35 -1.62 -9.09
CA HIS A 54 6.68 -0.28 -8.60
C HIS A 54 7.01 -0.26 -7.11
N ARG A 55 8.18 0.26 -6.72
CA ARG A 55 8.60 0.40 -5.32
C ARG A 55 7.62 1.19 -4.46
N LEU A 56 7.69 0.98 -3.13
CA LEU A 56 6.82 1.64 -2.16
C LEU A 56 6.92 3.17 -2.23
N SER A 57 8.11 3.70 -2.47
CA SER A 57 8.36 5.14 -2.64
C SER A 57 7.55 5.74 -3.80
N THR A 58 7.49 5.05 -4.93
CA THR A 58 6.70 5.45 -6.09
C THR A 58 5.20 5.36 -5.81
N LEU A 59 4.76 4.32 -5.09
CA LEU A 59 3.35 4.18 -4.71
C LEU A 59 2.91 5.29 -3.75
N ARG A 60 3.74 5.62 -2.75
CA ARG A 60 3.52 6.72 -1.81
C ARG A 60 3.43 8.06 -2.54
N PHE A 61 4.32 8.33 -3.48
CA PHE A 61 4.29 9.55 -4.28
C PHE A 61 3.02 9.64 -5.14
N ASN A 62 2.57 8.53 -5.71
CA ASN A 62 1.41 8.55 -6.61
C ASN A 62 0.06 8.56 -5.88
N CYS A 63 -0.06 7.84 -4.77
CA CYS A 63 -1.36 7.65 -4.10
C CYS A 63 -1.52 8.46 -2.81
N ILE A 64 -0.43 8.67 -2.04
CA ILE A 64 -0.48 9.29 -0.71
C ILE A 64 -0.14 10.79 -0.77
N ALA A 65 0.68 11.23 -1.74
CA ALA A 65 1.02 12.65 -1.89
C ALA A 65 -0.13 13.52 -2.44
N ILE A 66 -1.28 12.90 -2.74
CA ILE A 66 -2.48 13.62 -3.18
C ILE A 66 -3.23 14.06 -1.92
N GLY A 67 -3.26 15.37 -1.69
CA GLY A 67 -4.09 15.95 -0.63
C GLY A 67 -5.56 15.57 -0.84
N ALA A 68 -6.14 14.88 0.12
CA ALA A 68 -7.51 14.41 0.07
C ALA A 68 -8.19 14.56 1.43
N TYR A 69 -9.50 14.83 1.40
CA TYR A 69 -10.32 14.88 2.61
C TYR A 69 -11.71 14.30 2.32
N LEU A 70 -12.34 13.78 3.36
CA LEU A 70 -13.72 13.29 3.29
C LEU A 70 -14.67 14.44 3.60
N SER A 71 -15.67 14.61 2.75
CA SER A 71 -16.76 15.55 2.96
C SER A 71 -18.08 14.79 2.94
N THR A 72 -18.91 15.01 3.95
CA THR A 72 -20.26 14.44 4.03
C THR A 72 -21.26 15.48 3.53
N SER A 73 -22.01 15.12 2.50
CA SER A 73 -23.08 15.98 1.95
C SER A 73 -24.30 15.11 1.64
N ALA A 74 -25.46 15.46 2.19
CA ALA A 74 -26.73 14.77 1.97
C ALA A 74 -26.65 13.23 2.13
N ARG A 75 -26.07 12.76 3.25
CA ARG A 75 -25.88 11.33 3.59
C ARG A 75 -24.96 10.55 2.63
N LYS A 76 -24.26 11.23 1.72
CA LYS A 76 -23.24 10.63 0.86
C LYS A 76 -21.85 11.07 1.32
N THR A 77 -20.97 10.11 1.54
CA THR A 77 -19.55 10.36 1.81
C THR A 77 -18.85 10.61 0.48
N LYS A 78 -18.31 11.81 0.30
CA LYS A 78 -17.56 12.22 -0.89
C LYS A 78 -16.08 12.34 -0.53
N LEU A 79 -15.21 11.65 -1.27
CA LEU A 79 -13.77 11.84 -1.18
C LEU A 79 -13.35 12.97 -2.12
N VAL A 80 -12.93 14.10 -1.56
CA VAL A 80 -12.42 15.25 -2.32
C VAL A 80 -10.91 15.15 -2.39
N MET A 81 -10.34 15.20 -3.59
CA MET A 81 -8.91 15.05 -3.83
C MET A 81 -8.37 16.17 -4.72
N ALA A 82 -7.15 16.64 -4.45
CA ALA A 82 -6.46 17.67 -5.24
C ALA A 82 -5.81 17.09 -6.51
N VAL A 83 -6.61 16.53 -7.42
CA VAL A 83 -6.13 15.82 -8.63
C VAL A 83 -6.65 16.51 -9.90
N LYS A 84 -5.77 16.73 -10.88
CA LYS A 84 -6.11 17.35 -12.17
C LYS A 84 -5.63 16.50 -13.37
N GLY A 85 -6.35 16.59 -14.48
CA GLY A 85 -6.00 15.98 -15.77
C GLY A 85 -5.92 14.45 -15.74
N LYS A 86 -4.97 13.87 -16.49
CA LYS A 86 -4.80 12.41 -16.69
C LYS A 86 -4.67 11.59 -15.38
N LYS A 87 -4.22 12.20 -14.28
CA LYS A 87 -4.16 11.54 -12.97
C LYS A 87 -5.54 11.24 -12.39
N ARG A 88 -6.56 12.03 -12.76
CA ARG A 88 -7.94 11.81 -12.33
C ARG A 88 -8.48 10.53 -12.94
N ASP A 89 -8.33 10.36 -14.25
CA ASP A 89 -8.80 9.17 -14.97
C ASP A 89 -8.13 7.90 -14.43
N TYR A 90 -6.82 7.97 -14.15
CA TYR A 90 -6.10 6.89 -13.48
C TYR A 90 -6.71 6.54 -12.12
N ILE A 91 -6.92 7.52 -11.24
CA ILE A 91 -7.50 7.27 -9.91
C ILE A 91 -8.94 6.77 -10.00
N GLU A 92 -9.71 7.25 -10.97
CA GLU A 92 -11.08 6.80 -11.20
C GLU A 92 -11.10 5.33 -11.65
N SER A 93 -10.24 4.95 -12.61
CA SER A 93 -10.05 3.54 -12.98
C SER A 93 -9.62 2.67 -11.80
N LEU A 94 -8.79 3.21 -10.91
CA LEU A 94 -8.31 2.55 -9.72
C LEU A 94 -9.48 2.26 -8.73
N PHE A 95 -10.37 3.23 -8.50
CA PHE A 95 -11.57 3.03 -7.68
C PHE A 95 -12.57 2.05 -8.32
N LEU A 96 -12.72 2.06 -9.64
CA LEU A 96 -13.55 1.09 -10.35
C LEU A 96 -13.02 -0.34 -10.19
N ASN A 97 -11.69 -0.53 -10.28
CA ASN A 97 -11.06 -1.83 -10.05
C ASN A 97 -11.27 -2.31 -8.60
N ILE A 98 -11.15 -1.41 -7.61
CA ILE A 98 -11.42 -1.75 -6.20
C ILE A 98 -12.89 -2.13 -6.00
N ALA A 99 -13.84 -1.41 -6.60
CA ALA A 99 -15.25 -1.71 -6.47
C ALA A 99 -15.64 -3.08 -7.07
N GLN A 100 -14.89 -3.53 -8.08
CA GLN A 100 -15.07 -4.85 -8.70
C GLN A 100 -14.28 -5.96 -7.99
N PHE A 101 -13.38 -5.61 -7.08
CA PHE A 101 -12.57 -6.57 -6.36
C PHE A 101 -13.45 -7.39 -5.40
N LYS A 102 -13.66 -8.65 -5.74
CA LYS A 102 -14.21 -9.64 -4.80
C LYS A 102 -13.04 -10.32 -4.08
N PRO A 103 -13.00 -10.29 -2.74
CA PRO A 103 -11.99 -11.03 -2.01
C PRO A 103 -12.10 -12.52 -2.38
N PRO A 104 -10.98 -13.23 -2.58
CA PRO A 104 -11.02 -14.65 -2.89
C PRO A 104 -11.72 -15.41 -1.75
N GLU A 105 -12.74 -16.19 -2.08
CA GLU A 105 -13.60 -16.95 -1.14
C GLU A 105 -12.85 -17.97 -0.26
N LYS A 106 -11.55 -18.17 -0.47
CA LYS A 106 -10.73 -19.09 0.30
C LYS A 106 -9.49 -18.39 0.84
N MET A 107 -9.66 -17.69 1.95
CA MET A 107 -8.59 -17.62 2.95
C MET A 107 -8.97 -18.64 4.03
N SER A 108 -8.71 -19.92 3.74
CA SER A 108 -8.76 -20.97 4.74
C SER A 108 -7.62 -20.68 5.71
N ILE A 109 -7.94 -20.04 6.81
CA ILE A 109 -7.03 -19.89 7.94
C ILE A 109 -7.00 -21.28 8.59
N ALA A 110 -5.95 -22.04 8.30
CA ALA A 110 -5.56 -23.22 9.04
C ALA A 110 -4.55 -22.82 10.12
#